data_AF-A0A2H9N4X9-F1
#
_entry.id   AF-A0A2H9N4X9-F1
#
_cell.length_a   1.000
_cell.length_b   1.000
_cell.length_c   1.000
_cell.angle_alpha   90.00
_cell.angle_beta   90.00
_cell.angle_gamma   90.00
#
_symmetry.space_group_name_H-M   'P 1'
#
loop_
_entity.id
_entity.type
_entity.pdbx_description
1 polymer ?
#
loop_
_entity_poly.entity_id
_entity_poly.type
_entity_poly.pdbx_seq_one_letter_code
_entity_poly.pdbx_strand_id
1 'polypeptide(L)'
;MKEAIEDKIKYIIKVYTDYPEIVDSGIGVKHEITLTEENGKLVVLRDAYNEGPDLTTSPDFIEAENKPAQDKNVTQVGTLSTISYYYNRQSAANYVDQFVSHFAGDPDHYYNPCYVNMAPGDCANYVSQCLLTGGQPRVFDDGTYPTGINPWYYKNNGDCNTSGDKWNSAWDWAPTLYSTIKNSGRGMDESYSAACMGDIAFYREASSGTVDHAVFIAVSGNSGNPDLYDSHTNDRYHCPTINSSFHWFYVCIYGGSQSINY
;
A
#
# COMPACT_ATOMS: atom_id res chain seq x y z
N MET A 1 -35.58 -26.97 8.27
CA MET A 1 -34.34 -26.27 8.67
C MET A 1 -33.25 -26.41 7.60
N LYS A 2 -32.93 -27.63 7.13
CA LYS A 2 -31.99 -27.86 6.02
C LYS A 2 -32.48 -27.27 4.67
N GLU A 3 -33.76 -27.45 4.33
CA GLU A 3 -34.36 -26.90 3.09
C GLU A 3 -34.35 -25.36 3.04
N ALA A 4 -34.57 -24.67 4.17
CA ALA A 4 -34.58 -23.20 4.19
C ALA A 4 -33.19 -22.57 4.04
N ILE A 5 -32.14 -23.30 4.43
CA ILE A 5 -30.75 -22.91 4.20
C ILE A 5 -30.38 -23.18 2.74
N GLU A 6 -30.77 -24.33 2.19
CA GLU A 6 -30.56 -24.66 0.78
C GLU A 6 -31.26 -23.68 -0.16
N ASP A 7 -32.46 -23.22 0.15
CA ASP A 7 -33.19 -22.24 -0.66
C ASP A 7 -32.60 -20.83 -0.57
N LYS A 8 -32.05 -20.44 0.59
CA LYS A 8 -31.31 -19.18 0.73
C LYS A 8 -29.95 -19.21 0.03
N ILE A 9 -29.23 -20.34 0.10
CA ILE A 9 -28.00 -20.54 -0.67
C ILE A 9 -28.31 -20.51 -2.17
N LYS A 10 -29.40 -21.16 -2.62
CA LYS A 10 -29.86 -21.07 -4.01
C LYS A 10 -30.26 -19.66 -4.41
N TYR A 11 -30.88 -18.87 -3.53
CA TYR A 11 -31.22 -17.47 -3.80
C TYR A 11 -29.96 -16.61 -3.94
N ILE A 12 -28.97 -16.77 -3.07
CA ILE A 12 -27.65 -16.12 -3.18
C ILE A 12 -26.97 -16.53 -4.49
N ILE A 13 -26.93 -17.83 -4.82
CA ILE A 13 -26.39 -18.36 -6.08
C ILE A 13 -27.18 -17.84 -7.30
N LYS A 14 -28.49 -17.63 -7.17
CA LYS A 14 -29.34 -17.09 -8.24
C LYS A 14 -29.00 -15.63 -8.52
N VAL A 15 -28.82 -14.81 -7.47
CA VAL A 15 -28.32 -13.43 -7.62
C VAL A 15 -26.95 -13.42 -8.31
N TYR A 16 -26.08 -14.39 -7.99
CA TYR A 16 -24.79 -14.59 -8.65
C TYR A 16 -24.86 -15.02 -10.13
N THR A 17 -25.96 -15.62 -10.58
CA THR A 17 -26.08 -16.15 -11.95
C THR A 17 -26.88 -15.23 -12.89
N ASP A 18 -27.70 -14.34 -12.34
CA ASP A 18 -28.45 -13.33 -13.10
C ASP A 18 -27.62 -12.06 -13.39
N TYR A 19 -26.48 -11.88 -12.72
CA TYR A 19 -25.48 -10.83 -12.99
C TYR A 19 -24.14 -11.49 -13.42
N PRO A 20 -23.93 -11.74 -14.72
CA PRO A 20 -22.81 -12.56 -15.19
C PRO A 20 -21.44 -11.88 -15.12
N GLU A 21 -21.38 -10.58 -14.86
CA GLU A 21 -20.13 -9.84 -14.64
C GLU A 21 -19.95 -9.60 -13.15
N ILE A 22 -19.09 -10.42 -12.54
CA ILE A 22 -18.54 -10.13 -11.22
C ILE A 22 -17.58 -8.95 -11.42
N VAL A 23 -18.03 -7.76 -11.04
CA VAL A 23 -17.17 -6.59 -10.92
C VAL A 23 -16.37 -6.76 -9.63
N ASP A 24 -15.10 -7.14 -9.76
CA ASP A 24 -14.15 -7.08 -8.66
C ASP A 24 -13.57 -5.66 -8.60
N SER A 25 -13.97 -4.90 -7.58
CA SER A 25 -13.45 -3.55 -7.36
C SER A 25 -12.05 -3.54 -6.77
N GLY A 26 -11.56 -4.68 -6.27
CA GLY A 26 -10.34 -4.79 -5.49
C GLY A 26 -10.41 -4.15 -4.09
N ILE A 27 -11.46 -3.42 -3.75
CA ILE A 27 -11.55 -2.66 -2.48
C ILE A 27 -11.80 -3.61 -1.30
N GLY A 28 -10.98 -3.47 -0.24
CA GLY A 28 -11.20 -4.14 1.03
C GLY A 28 -12.18 -3.41 1.94
N VAL A 29 -13.43 -3.86 2.04
CA VAL A 29 -14.41 -3.34 3.03
C VAL A 29 -14.74 -4.39 4.09
N LYS A 30 -14.71 -4.00 5.38
CA LYS A 30 -15.27 -4.88 6.43
C LYS A 30 -16.79 -4.83 6.33
N HIS A 31 -17.42 -5.98 6.13
CA HIS A 31 -18.88 -6.13 6.16
C HIS A 31 -19.30 -6.98 7.36
N GLU A 32 -20.15 -6.43 8.22
CA GLU A 32 -20.67 -7.08 9.40
C GLU A 32 -22.19 -7.24 9.30
N ILE A 33 -22.64 -8.49 9.17
CA ILE A 33 -24.06 -8.84 9.18
C ILE A 33 -24.38 -9.50 10.52
N THR A 34 -25.25 -8.86 11.32
CA THR A 34 -25.85 -9.51 12.50
C THR A 34 -27.19 -10.10 12.11
N LEU A 35 -27.38 -11.38 12.44
CA LEU A 35 -28.64 -12.09 12.24
C LEU A 35 -29.38 -12.25 13.57
N THR A 36 -30.70 -12.25 13.52
CA THR A 36 -31.56 -12.65 14.64
C THR A 36 -32.60 -13.67 14.18
N GLU A 37 -33.17 -14.43 15.11
CA GLU A 37 -34.23 -15.39 14.80
C GLU A 37 -35.60 -14.79 15.15
N GLU A 38 -36.47 -14.68 14.15
CA GLU A 38 -37.86 -14.28 14.31
C GLU A 38 -38.77 -15.32 13.69
N ASN A 39 -39.71 -15.87 14.48
CA ASN A 39 -40.70 -16.84 14.02
C ASN A 39 -40.08 -18.06 13.30
N GLY A 40 -38.94 -18.55 13.79
CA GLY A 40 -38.22 -19.69 13.19
C GLY A 40 -37.47 -19.35 11.90
N LYS A 41 -37.26 -18.06 11.60
CA LYS A 41 -36.50 -17.58 10.44
C LYS A 41 -35.36 -16.69 10.88
N LEU A 42 -34.17 -16.91 10.32
CA LEU A 42 -33.07 -15.95 10.40
C LEU A 42 -33.41 -14.71 9.57
N VAL A 43 -33.45 -13.55 10.23
CA VAL A 43 -33.63 -12.22 9.64
C VAL A 43 -32.38 -11.37 9.92
N VAL A 44 -32.11 -10.40 9.05
CA VAL A 44 -30.98 -9.48 9.22
C VAL A 44 -31.36 -8.45 10.27
N LEU A 45 -30.68 -8.48 11.41
CA LEU A 45 -30.84 -7.50 12.49
C LEU A 45 -30.02 -6.24 12.21
N ARG A 46 -28.83 -6.40 11.65
CA ARG A 46 -27.92 -5.32 11.30
C ARG A 46 -27.12 -5.71 10.06
N ASP A 47 -26.96 -4.74 9.19
CA ASP A 47 -26.07 -4.78 8.03
C ASP A 47 -25.19 -3.53 8.12
N ALA A 48 -23.89 -3.70 8.35
CA ALA A 48 -22.96 -2.60 8.55
C ALA A 48 -21.67 -2.79 7.75
N TYR A 49 -21.26 -1.73 7.06
CA TYR A 49 -19.99 -1.64 6.35
C TYR A 49 -19.06 -0.74 7.15
N ASN A 50 -17.81 -1.16 7.32
CA ASN A 50 -16.72 -0.31 7.79
C ASN A 50 -15.74 -0.13 6.63
N GLU A 51 -15.89 1.01 5.97
CA GLU A 51 -15.10 1.48 4.85
C GLU A 51 -13.81 2.20 5.32
N GLY A 52 -13.53 2.17 6.63
CA GLY A 52 -12.47 2.96 7.24
C GLY A 52 -12.89 4.41 7.49
N PRO A 53 -12.16 5.16 8.34
CA PRO A 53 -12.53 6.52 8.71
C PRO A 53 -12.35 7.55 7.58
N ASP A 54 -11.66 7.19 6.50
CA ASP A 54 -11.36 8.13 5.41
C ASP A 54 -12.41 8.09 4.29
N LEU A 55 -13.25 7.05 4.24
CA LEU A 55 -14.36 6.96 3.32
C LEU A 55 -15.60 7.63 3.93
N THR A 56 -15.81 8.88 3.52
CA THR A 56 -17.02 9.67 3.88
C THR A 56 -18.22 9.36 2.98
N THR A 57 -18.01 8.61 1.90
CA THR A 57 -19.04 8.13 0.97
C THR A 57 -18.56 6.82 0.38
N SER A 58 -19.45 5.82 0.31
CA SER A 58 -19.17 4.54 -0.33
C SER A 58 -18.69 4.76 -1.77
N PRO A 59 -17.50 4.26 -2.15
CA PRO A 59 -17.03 4.35 -3.52
C PRO A 59 -17.94 3.51 -4.43
N ASP A 60 -18.17 3.97 -5.66
CA ASP A 60 -18.85 3.16 -6.67
C ASP A 60 -18.00 1.90 -6.96
N PHE A 61 -18.64 0.72 -6.98
CA PHE A 61 -18.00 -0.54 -7.36
C PHE A 61 -17.77 -0.56 -8.87
N ILE A 62 -16.60 -0.10 -9.30
CA ILE A 62 -16.18 -0.10 -10.69
C ILE A 62 -14.95 -1.02 -10.81
N GLU A 63 -14.87 -1.81 -11.88
CA GLU A 63 -13.78 -2.78 -12.08
C GLU A 63 -12.41 -2.10 -11.99
N ALA A 64 -11.52 -2.71 -11.19
CA ALA A 64 -10.11 -2.34 -11.18
C ALA A 64 -9.47 -2.87 -12.47
N GLU A 65 -9.24 -1.99 -13.45
CA GLU A 65 -8.39 -2.33 -14.58
C GLU A 65 -6.93 -2.04 -14.25
N ASN A 66 -6.07 -3.04 -14.43
CA ASN A 66 -4.63 -2.86 -14.44
C ASN A 66 -4.24 -1.79 -15.48
N LYS A 67 -4.07 -0.53 -15.08
CA LYS A 67 -3.17 0.33 -15.86
C LYS A 67 -1.87 -0.48 -15.94
N PRO A 68 -1.30 -0.69 -17.13
CA PRO A 68 0.01 -1.33 -17.20
C PRO A 68 0.90 -0.52 -16.25
N ALA A 69 1.58 -1.22 -15.34
CA ALA A 69 2.72 -0.68 -14.62
C ALA A 69 3.63 -0.10 -15.70
N GLN A 70 3.50 1.19 -15.99
CA GLN A 70 4.44 1.80 -16.89
C GLN A 70 5.70 1.91 -16.05
N ASP A 71 6.60 0.96 -16.28
CA ASP A 71 8.02 1.23 -16.11
C ASP A 71 8.26 2.53 -16.87
N LYS A 72 8.26 3.65 -16.15
CA LYS A 72 8.63 4.93 -16.70
C LYS A 72 10.10 4.79 -17.05
N ASN A 73 10.36 4.32 -18.28
CA ASN A 73 11.67 4.31 -18.88
C ASN A 73 12.14 5.76 -18.85
N VAL A 74 13.06 6.03 -17.92
CA VAL A 74 13.74 7.31 -17.81
C VAL A 74 14.35 7.60 -19.16
N THR A 75 14.00 8.75 -19.73
CA THR A 75 14.64 9.31 -20.92
C THR A 75 16.15 9.17 -20.78
N GLN A 76 16.75 8.39 -21.67
CA GLN A 76 18.17 8.08 -21.69
C GLN A 76 18.99 9.38 -21.80
N VAL A 77 19.47 9.90 -20.67
CA VAL A 77 20.47 10.98 -20.67
C VAL A 77 21.84 10.33 -20.74
N GLY A 78 22.56 10.66 -21.81
CA GLY A 78 23.75 9.97 -22.27
C GLY A 78 24.94 9.96 -21.30
N THR A 79 25.72 8.90 -21.47
CA THR A 79 27.15 8.74 -21.13
C THR A 79 27.57 9.12 -19.72
N LEU A 80 27.46 8.14 -18.81
CA LEU A 80 28.46 7.74 -17.80
C LEU A 80 28.06 6.32 -17.35
N SER A 81 29.02 5.42 -17.13
CA SER A 81 28.81 4.01 -16.76
C SER A 81 27.88 3.87 -15.54
N THR A 82 26.60 3.68 -15.79
CA THR A 82 25.50 3.76 -14.82
C THR A 82 25.20 2.36 -14.31
N ILE A 83 25.33 2.10 -13.00
CA ILE A 83 24.71 0.92 -12.41
C ILE A 83 23.20 1.14 -12.52
N SER A 84 22.56 0.38 -13.41
CA SER A 84 21.10 0.37 -13.52
C SER A 84 20.55 -0.48 -12.38
N TYR A 85 19.82 0.13 -11.46
CA TYR A 85 19.00 -0.60 -10.50
C TYR A 85 17.60 -0.77 -11.09
N TYR A 86 17.15 -2.03 -11.15
CA TYR A 86 15.81 -2.40 -11.59
C TYR A 86 14.87 -2.32 -10.39
N TYR A 87 13.76 -1.59 -10.53
CA TYR A 87 12.70 -1.54 -9.53
C TYR A 87 11.49 -2.34 -10.04
N ASN A 88 11.28 -3.51 -9.46
CA ASN A 88 10.17 -4.39 -9.77
C ASN A 88 8.92 -3.94 -9.00
N ARG A 89 8.11 -3.10 -9.64
CA ARG A 89 6.84 -2.59 -9.10
C ARG A 89 5.88 -3.71 -8.71
N GLN A 90 5.79 -4.77 -9.51
CA GLN A 90 4.93 -5.91 -9.22
C GLN A 90 5.38 -6.67 -7.98
N SER A 91 6.69 -6.88 -7.81
CA SER A 91 7.24 -7.53 -6.60
C SER A 91 6.94 -6.69 -5.35
N ALA A 92 7.07 -5.37 -5.45
CA ALA A 92 6.69 -4.48 -4.37
C ALA A 92 5.19 -4.52 -4.07
N ALA A 93 4.32 -4.48 -5.09
CA ALA A 93 2.86 -4.58 -4.91
C ALA A 93 2.42 -5.94 -4.31
N ASN A 94 3.00 -7.06 -4.76
CA ASN A 94 2.71 -8.37 -4.18
C ASN A 94 3.10 -8.46 -2.70
N TYR A 95 4.17 -7.78 -2.30
CA TYR A 95 4.60 -7.71 -0.89
C TYR A 95 3.58 -6.94 -0.04
N VAL A 96 3.05 -5.86 -0.61
CA VAL A 96 2.11 -4.96 0.03
C VAL A 96 0.84 -5.74 0.40
N ASP A 97 0.19 -6.36 -0.57
CA ASP A 97 -1.02 -7.16 -0.34
C ASP A 97 -0.81 -8.29 0.69
N GLN A 98 0.40 -8.88 0.70
CA GLN A 98 0.75 -9.99 1.59
C GLN A 98 0.86 -9.57 3.06
N PHE A 99 1.35 -8.36 3.33
CA PHE A 99 1.74 -7.93 4.67
C PHE A 99 1.00 -6.66 5.09
N VAL A 100 -0.30 -6.61 4.84
CA VAL A 100 -1.20 -5.65 5.48
C VAL A 100 -2.43 -6.36 6.02
N SER A 101 -3.02 -5.80 7.07
CA SER A 101 -4.25 -6.33 7.64
C SER A 101 -5.40 -6.30 6.65
N HIS A 102 -5.84 -7.48 6.23
CA HIS A 102 -7.03 -7.66 5.39
C HIS A 102 -8.09 -8.48 6.15
N PHE A 103 -9.30 -7.95 6.30
CA PHE A 103 -10.38 -8.67 7.00
C PHE A 103 -10.89 -9.93 6.25
N ALA A 104 -10.41 -10.17 5.03
CA ALA A 104 -10.75 -11.31 4.19
C ALA A 104 -9.83 -12.54 4.35
N GLY A 105 -8.87 -12.53 5.30
CA GLY A 105 -7.94 -13.66 5.47
C GLY A 105 -7.37 -13.84 6.87
N ASP A 106 -6.24 -14.54 6.95
CA ASP A 106 -5.68 -15.13 8.17
C ASP A 106 -5.23 -14.05 9.20
N PRO A 107 -5.83 -14.01 10.42
CA PRO A 107 -5.53 -13.01 11.44
C PRO A 107 -4.07 -13.01 11.95
N ASP A 108 -3.28 -14.03 11.64
CA ASP A 108 -1.96 -14.24 12.25
C ASP A 108 -0.77 -13.69 11.43
N HIS A 109 -0.98 -13.14 10.21
CA HIS A 109 0.12 -12.93 9.24
C HIS A 109 0.24 -11.53 8.62
N TYR A 110 -0.33 -10.49 9.22
CA TYR A 110 -0.40 -9.17 8.58
C TYR A 110 0.88 -8.34 8.61
N TYR A 111 1.86 -8.67 9.45
CA TYR A 111 3.12 -7.92 9.53
C TYR A 111 4.25 -8.88 9.23
N ASN A 112 5.21 -8.48 8.39
CA ASN A 112 6.33 -9.36 8.07
C ASN A 112 7.16 -9.65 9.33
N PRO A 113 7.24 -10.92 9.79
CA PRO A 113 7.93 -11.27 11.03
C PRO A 113 9.45 -11.08 10.95
N CYS A 114 10.02 -10.90 9.76
CA CYS A 114 11.45 -10.66 9.55
C CYS A 114 11.85 -9.19 9.74
N TYR A 115 10.91 -8.33 10.11
CA TYR A 115 11.14 -6.93 10.50
C TYR A 115 10.50 -6.65 11.86
N VAL A 116 11.10 -5.74 12.63
CA VAL A 116 10.51 -5.25 13.87
C VAL A 116 9.16 -4.62 13.53
N ASN A 117 8.10 -5.04 14.23
CA ASN A 117 6.82 -4.34 14.22
C ASN A 117 6.96 -3.05 15.04
N MET A 118 6.81 -1.90 14.38
CA MET A 118 7.00 -0.57 14.98
C MET A 118 5.67 0.12 15.31
N ALA A 119 4.58 -0.63 15.47
CA ALA A 119 3.29 -0.09 15.89
C ALA A 119 3.43 0.74 17.21
N PRO A 120 2.77 1.91 17.31
CA PRO A 120 1.80 2.46 16.36
C PRO A 120 2.40 3.26 15.19
N GLY A 121 3.72 3.34 14.99
CA GLY A 121 4.38 4.19 13.99
C GLY A 121 4.93 3.46 12.76
N ASP A 122 4.30 2.38 12.31
CA ASP A 122 4.88 1.43 11.36
C ASP A 122 4.75 1.83 9.87
N CYS A 123 4.01 2.89 9.53
CA CYS A 123 3.73 3.28 8.13
C CYS A 123 4.97 3.38 7.22
N ALA A 124 6.04 4.05 7.66
CA ALA A 124 7.26 4.19 6.87
C ALA A 124 8.11 2.93 6.88
N ASN A 125 8.13 2.16 7.98
CA ASN A 125 8.77 0.86 8.05
C ASN A 125 8.16 -0.09 7.00
N TYR A 126 6.85 -0.16 6.96
CA TYR A 126 6.09 -0.94 5.98
C TYR A 126 6.41 -0.53 4.54
N VAL A 127 6.26 0.76 4.20
CA VAL A 127 6.59 1.27 2.86
C VAL A 127 8.05 0.99 2.49
N SER A 128 8.99 1.12 3.43
CA SER A 128 10.40 0.82 3.18
C SER A 128 10.63 -0.66 2.86
N GLN A 129 9.92 -1.58 3.51
CA GLN A 129 9.98 -3.00 3.18
C GLN A 129 9.47 -3.26 1.76
N CYS A 130 8.37 -2.61 1.35
CA CYS A 130 7.82 -2.71 0.00
C CYS A 130 8.82 -2.24 -1.05
N LEU A 131 9.43 -1.07 -0.83
CA LEU A 131 10.46 -0.51 -1.72
C LEU A 131 11.69 -1.43 -1.81
N LEU A 132 12.13 -2.01 -0.69
CA LEU A 132 13.25 -2.95 -0.66
C LEU A 132 12.93 -4.23 -1.44
N THR A 133 11.73 -4.79 -1.26
CA THR A 133 11.26 -5.98 -2.00
C THR A 133 11.11 -5.69 -3.49
N GLY A 134 10.78 -4.45 -3.86
CA GLY A 134 10.84 -3.98 -5.24
C GLY A 134 12.25 -3.82 -5.78
N GLY A 135 13.31 -3.90 -4.97
CA GLY A 135 14.70 -3.82 -5.40
C GLY A 135 15.35 -2.44 -5.24
N GLN A 136 14.74 -1.51 -4.50
CA GLN A 136 15.44 -0.27 -4.14
C GLN A 136 16.69 -0.59 -3.29
N PRO A 137 17.88 -0.08 -3.65
CA PRO A 137 19.11 -0.46 -2.96
C PRO A 137 19.14 0.14 -1.57
N ARG A 138 19.48 -0.64 -0.54
CA ARG A 138 19.79 -0.07 0.79
C ARG A 138 21.02 0.82 0.71
N VAL A 139 21.04 1.85 1.54
CA VAL A 139 22.21 2.68 1.79
C VAL A 139 22.53 2.60 3.26
N PHE A 140 23.70 2.07 3.58
CA PHE A 140 24.17 1.97 4.95
C PHE A 140 25.00 3.19 5.36
N ASP A 141 25.08 3.42 6.66
CA ASP A 141 25.96 4.42 7.25
C ASP A 141 27.38 3.86 7.40
N ASP A 142 28.10 3.75 6.27
CA ASP A 142 29.47 3.23 6.20
C ASP A 142 30.51 4.29 5.84
N GLY A 143 30.12 5.57 5.88
CA GLY A 143 30.97 6.72 5.55
C GLY A 143 31.19 6.96 4.05
N THR A 144 30.58 6.16 3.17
CA THR A 144 30.62 6.37 1.71
C THR A 144 29.45 7.22 1.20
N TYR A 145 28.48 7.54 2.07
CA TYR A 145 27.26 8.20 1.66
C TYR A 145 27.38 9.74 1.62
N PRO A 146 26.82 10.44 0.61
CA PRO A 146 26.91 11.88 0.51
C PRO A 146 26.39 12.61 1.74
N THR A 147 27.16 13.60 2.20
CA THR A 147 26.78 14.48 3.32
C THR A 147 25.43 15.14 3.05
N GLY A 148 24.52 15.05 4.02
CA GLY A 148 23.21 15.72 3.96
C GLY A 148 22.04 14.85 3.48
N ILE A 149 22.28 13.57 3.20
CA ILE A 149 21.23 12.60 2.94
C ILE A 149 21.24 11.57 4.09
N ASN A 150 20.06 11.17 4.59
CA ASN A 150 20.00 10.12 5.61
C ASN A 150 20.21 8.73 4.98
N PRO A 151 21.04 7.85 5.58
CA PRO A 151 21.14 6.46 5.18
C PRO A 151 19.77 5.80 5.22
N TRP A 152 19.42 4.98 4.23
CA TRP A 152 18.16 4.25 4.19
C TRP A 152 18.44 2.76 4.27
N TYR A 153 18.31 2.19 5.48
CA TYR A 153 18.57 0.77 5.69
C TYR A 153 17.77 0.19 6.86
N TYR A 154 17.51 -1.11 6.71
CA TYR A 154 17.26 -2.05 7.79
C TYR A 154 18.24 -3.20 7.67
N LYS A 155 18.88 -3.53 8.80
CA LYS A 155 19.93 -4.54 8.90
C LYS A 155 19.49 -5.57 9.94
N ASN A 156 19.14 -6.75 9.44
CA ASN A 156 18.95 -7.93 10.25
C ASN A 156 20.22 -8.77 10.35
N ASN A 157 20.18 -9.81 11.19
CA ASN A 157 21.29 -10.75 11.36
C ASN A 157 21.32 -11.89 10.33
N GLY A 158 20.55 -11.77 9.23
CA GLY A 158 20.41 -12.80 8.21
C GLY A 158 19.34 -13.86 8.50
N ASP A 159 18.54 -13.64 9.55
CA ASP A 159 17.35 -14.43 9.88
C ASP A 159 16.16 -13.50 10.18
N CYS A 160 15.02 -14.08 10.58
CA CYS A 160 13.83 -13.34 11.00
C CYS A 160 13.76 -13.15 12.52
N ASN A 161 14.87 -13.35 13.25
CA ASN A 161 14.96 -12.96 14.65
C ASN A 161 15.35 -11.49 14.71
N THR A 162 14.34 -10.65 14.94
CA THR A 162 14.48 -9.19 14.91
C THR A 162 15.24 -8.61 16.11
N SER A 163 15.64 -9.47 17.06
CA SER A 163 16.43 -9.06 18.22
C SER A 163 17.82 -8.59 17.80
N GLY A 164 18.11 -7.30 18.05
CA GLY A 164 19.41 -6.70 17.74
C GLY A 164 19.51 -6.13 16.32
N ASP A 165 18.42 -6.14 15.56
CA ASP A 165 18.33 -5.49 14.26
C ASP A 165 18.56 -3.98 14.39
N LYS A 166 19.07 -3.37 13.32
CA LYS A 166 19.42 -1.94 13.28
C LYS A 166 18.85 -1.29 12.04
N TRP A 167 18.39 -0.06 12.18
CA TRP A 167 17.86 0.73 11.07
C TRP A 167 18.15 2.21 11.28
N ASN A 168 17.93 3.01 10.24
CA ASN A 168 18.01 4.47 10.29
C ASN A 168 16.60 5.09 10.27
N SER A 169 16.45 6.33 10.73
CA SER A 169 15.18 7.05 10.70
C SER A 169 14.56 7.18 9.30
N ALA A 170 15.38 7.19 8.24
CA ALA A 170 14.84 7.17 6.87
C ALA A 170 14.05 5.89 6.56
N TRP A 171 14.31 4.79 7.27
CA TRP A 171 13.60 3.53 7.10
C TRP A 171 12.23 3.53 7.77
N ASP A 172 12.09 4.09 8.98
CA ASP A 172 10.91 3.92 9.82
C ASP A 172 10.11 5.19 10.11
N TRP A 173 10.57 6.37 9.69
CA TRP A 173 9.89 7.63 9.95
C TRP A 173 9.55 8.39 8.66
N ALA A 174 8.27 8.72 8.45
CA ALA A 174 7.74 9.22 7.18
C ALA A 174 8.39 10.53 6.68
N PRO A 175 8.62 11.57 7.51
CA PRO A 175 9.38 12.76 7.08
C PRO A 175 10.79 12.45 6.56
N THR A 176 11.53 11.59 7.24
CA THR A 176 12.89 11.21 6.86
C THR A 176 12.91 10.27 5.66
N LEU A 177 11.94 9.37 5.52
CA LEU A 177 11.76 8.57 4.32
C LEU A 177 11.51 9.47 3.09
N TYR A 178 10.53 10.39 3.19
CA TYR A 178 10.20 11.33 2.13
C TYR A 178 11.43 12.14 1.69
N SER A 179 12.06 12.86 2.63
CA SER A 179 13.27 13.64 2.35
C SER A 179 14.41 12.80 1.77
N THR A 180 14.59 11.56 2.24
CA THR A 180 15.65 10.68 1.73
C THR A 180 15.37 10.27 0.30
N ILE A 181 14.14 9.88 -0.05
CA ILE A 181 13.77 9.52 -1.43
C ILE A 181 14.03 10.69 -2.38
N LYS A 182 13.64 11.90 -1.97
CA LYS A 182 13.85 13.12 -2.75
C LYS A 182 15.32 13.47 -2.92
N ASN A 183 16.09 13.47 -1.84
CA ASN A 183 17.47 13.92 -1.85
C ASN A 183 18.43 12.89 -2.46
N SER A 184 18.09 11.59 -2.41
CA SER A 184 18.87 10.51 -3.02
C SER A 184 18.53 10.24 -4.48
N GLY A 185 17.55 10.94 -5.05
CA GLY A 185 17.13 10.73 -6.44
C GLY A 185 16.47 9.36 -6.67
N ARG A 186 15.87 8.75 -5.63
CA ARG A 186 15.09 7.49 -5.75
C ARG A 186 13.69 7.73 -6.32
N GLY A 187 13.22 8.96 -6.22
CA GLY A 187 11.92 9.35 -6.73
C GLY A 187 11.74 10.86 -6.77
N MET A 188 10.63 11.29 -7.36
CA MET A 188 10.26 12.70 -7.48
C MET A 188 8.79 12.91 -7.16
N ASP A 189 8.46 14.16 -6.80
CA ASP A 189 7.06 14.51 -6.52
C ASP A 189 6.35 14.56 -7.86
N GLU A 190 5.14 14.04 -7.87
CA GLU A 190 4.32 14.00 -9.06
C GLU A 190 2.87 14.37 -8.76
N SER A 191 2.15 14.73 -9.81
CA SER A 191 0.70 14.85 -9.72
C SER A 191 0.07 13.48 -9.52
N TYR A 192 -1.10 13.46 -8.86
CA TYR A 192 -1.92 12.26 -8.72
C TYR A 192 -2.11 11.51 -10.05
N SER A 193 -2.40 12.21 -11.14
CA SER A 193 -2.63 11.59 -12.46
C SER A 193 -1.39 10.91 -13.06
N ALA A 194 -0.21 11.12 -12.48
CA ALA A 194 1.04 10.51 -12.92
C ALA A 194 1.52 9.39 -11.99
N ALA A 195 0.91 9.21 -10.81
CA ALA A 195 1.21 8.10 -9.91
C ALA A 195 0.71 6.78 -10.51
N CYS A 196 1.36 5.68 -10.14
CA CYS A 196 0.96 4.33 -10.55
C CYS A 196 1.35 3.29 -9.50
N MET A 197 0.95 2.04 -9.73
CA MET A 197 1.27 0.90 -8.88
C MET A 197 2.78 0.82 -8.67
N GLY A 198 3.19 0.64 -7.42
CA GLY A 198 4.60 0.63 -7.06
C GLY A 198 5.17 1.99 -6.67
N ASP A 199 4.43 3.07 -6.88
CA ASP A 199 4.75 4.38 -6.31
C ASP A 199 4.27 4.46 -4.86
N ILE A 200 4.67 5.53 -4.18
CA ILE A 200 4.25 5.79 -2.81
C ILE A 200 3.54 7.14 -2.77
N ALA A 201 2.72 7.32 -1.76
CA ALA A 201 2.19 8.63 -1.43
C ALA A 201 2.40 8.92 0.05
N PHE A 202 2.44 10.20 0.36
CA PHE A 202 2.45 10.69 1.72
C PHE A 202 1.24 11.57 1.92
N TYR A 203 0.74 11.64 3.14
CA TYR A 203 -0.23 12.66 3.48
C TYR A 203 0.09 13.30 4.82
N ARG A 204 -0.47 14.50 4.97
CA ARG A 204 -0.43 15.26 6.22
C ARG A 204 -1.80 15.75 6.59
N GLU A 205 -2.02 15.86 7.89
CA GLU A 205 -3.09 16.69 8.44
C GLU A 205 -2.88 18.13 7.96
N ALA A 206 -3.94 18.77 7.47
CA ALA A 206 -3.83 20.11 6.90
C ALA A 206 -3.20 21.14 7.86
N SER A 207 -3.26 20.89 9.17
CA SER A 207 -2.78 21.73 10.26
C SER A 207 -1.35 21.44 10.76
N SER A 208 -0.73 20.30 10.41
CA SER A 208 0.56 19.88 11.00
C SER A 208 1.78 20.51 10.32
N GLY A 209 1.71 20.75 9.01
CA GLY A 209 2.81 21.27 8.19
C GLY A 209 3.94 20.27 7.90
N THR A 210 3.92 19.07 8.48
CA THR A 210 4.89 17.98 8.29
C THR A 210 4.26 16.80 7.56
N VAL A 211 5.06 15.95 6.92
CA VAL A 211 4.56 14.66 6.40
C VAL A 211 4.22 13.76 7.60
N ASP A 212 2.98 13.29 7.69
CA ASP A 212 2.53 12.55 8.89
C ASP A 212 2.41 11.04 8.64
N HIS A 213 2.17 10.63 7.39
CA HIS A 213 1.93 9.24 7.04
C HIS A 213 2.46 8.87 5.66
N ALA A 214 2.92 7.63 5.51
CA ALA A 214 3.36 7.06 4.24
C ALA A 214 2.46 5.90 3.84
N VAL A 215 2.09 5.82 2.57
CA VAL A 215 1.28 4.75 1.98
C VAL A 215 1.93 4.24 0.70
N PHE A 216 1.58 3.02 0.32
CA PHE A 216 2.01 2.41 -0.93
C PHE A 216 0.85 2.34 -1.92
N ILE A 217 1.07 2.72 -3.18
CA ILE A 217 0.05 2.58 -4.23
C ILE A 217 0.06 1.13 -4.72
N ALA A 218 -0.88 0.34 -4.21
CA ALA A 218 -1.02 -1.09 -4.48
C ALA A 218 -1.65 -1.35 -5.85
N VAL A 219 -2.64 -0.54 -6.24
CA VAL A 219 -3.35 -0.67 -7.53
C VAL A 219 -3.49 0.70 -8.17
N SER A 220 -3.25 0.76 -9.49
CA SER A 220 -3.54 1.96 -10.26
C SER A 220 -5.02 2.04 -10.65
N GLY A 221 -5.65 3.17 -10.36
CA GLY A 221 -6.99 3.50 -10.82
C GLY A 221 -7.03 3.89 -12.30
N ASN A 222 -8.20 4.28 -12.82
CA ASN A 222 -8.41 4.61 -14.24
C ASN A 222 -9.30 5.86 -14.40
N SER A 223 -9.85 6.10 -15.61
CA SER A 223 -10.74 7.24 -15.86
C SER A 223 -12.08 7.07 -15.13
N GLY A 224 -12.13 7.50 -13.87
CA GLY A 224 -13.29 7.40 -13.00
C GLY A 224 -12.98 6.73 -11.66
N ASN A 225 -11.90 5.93 -11.61
CA ASN A 225 -11.53 5.15 -10.43
C ASN A 225 -10.28 5.72 -9.77
N PRO A 226 -10.27 5.86 -8.43
CA PRO A 226 -9.08 6.25 -7.71
C PRO A 226 -8.01 5.15 -7.71
N ASP A 227 -6.75 5.52 -7.48
CA ASP A 227 -5.72 4.55 -7.10
C ASP A 227 -6.10 3.91 -5.76
N LEU A 228 -5.71 2.65 -5.54
CA LEU A 228 -5.89 1.97 -4.25
C LEU A 228 -4.55 1.89 -3.55
N TYR A 229 -4.56 2.21 -2.26
CA TYR A 229 -3.37 2.20 -1.43
C TYR A 229 -3.51 1.30 -0.22
N ASP A 230 -2.34 0.87 0.25
CA ASP A 230 -2.18 0.10 1.45
C ASP A 230 -1.26 0.82 2.42
N SER A 231 -1.51 0.64 3.71
CA SER A 231 -0.68 1.26 4.75
C SER A 231 -0.76 0.53 6.08
N HIS A 232 0.22 0.78 6.94
CA HIS A 232 0.28 0.37 8.35
C HIS A 232 -0.05 1.56 9.29
N THR A 233 0.03 1.37 10.62
CA THR A 233 -0.35 2.33 11.69
C THR A 233 -1.86 2.51 11.84
N ASN A 234 -2.56 2.64 10.72
CA ASN A 234 -4.00 2.53 10.60
C ASN A 234 -4.24 1.62 9.41
N ASP A 235 -4.18 0.32 9.63
CA ASP A 235 -4.03 -0.65 8.55
C ASP A 235 -5.13 -0.48 7.48
N ARG A 236 -4.70 -0.26 6.24
CA ARG A 236 -5.56 -0.12 5.07
C ARG A 236 -5.16 -1.14 4.04
N TYR A 237 -6.13 -1.93 3.59
CA TYR A 237 -5.99 -2.83 2.45
C TYR A 237 -6.89 -2.32 1.33
N HIS A 238 -6.29 -1.99 0.20
CA HIS A 238 -6.90 -1.46 -1.01
C HIS A 238 -7.90 -0.33 -0.74
N CYS A 239 -7.48 0.63 0.07
CA CYS A 239 -8.30 1.81 0.35
C CYS A 239 -8.17 2.79 -0.82
N PRO A 240 -9.26 3.36 -1.35
CA PRO A 240 -9.16 4.32 -2.43
C PRO A 240 -8.53 5.62 -1.97
N THR A 241 -7.66 6.21 -2.81
CA THR A 241 -7.09 7.53 -2.59
C THR A 241 -8.17 8.59 -2.82
N ILE A 242 -9.02 8.86 -1.82
CA ILE A 242 -10.06 9.90 -1.92
C ILE A 242 -10.14 10.86 -0.73
N ASN A 243 -10.15 12.14 -1.12
CA ASN A 243 -10.87 13.30 -0.58
C ASN A 243 -10.40 14.13 0.66
N SER A 244 -10.33 15.43 0.37
CA SER A 244 -10.38 16.72 1.08
C SER A 244 -9.73 16.99 2.44
N SER A 245 -9.64 16.05 3.39
CA SER A 245 -9.17 16.40 4.75
C SER A 245 -7.64 16.39 4.87
N PHE A 246 -6.99 15.61 4.00
CA PHE A 246 -5.55 15.44 3.99
C PHE A 246 -4.93 16.07 2.74
N HIS A 247 -3.75 16.66 2.91
CA HIS A 247 -2.93 17.07 1.78
C HIS A 247 -2.01 15.92 1.36
N TRP A 248 -2.24 15.39 0.16
CA TRP A 248 -1.50 14.28 -0.42
C TRP A 248 -0.30 14.74 -1.24
N PHE A 249 0.78 13.95 -1.21
CA PHE A 249 2.00 14.09 -2.01
C PHE A 249 2.29 12.74 -2.65
N TYR A 250 2.22 12.68 -3.97
CA TYR A 250 2.55 11.45 -4.69
C TYR A 250 4.02 11.49 -5.08
N VAL A 251 4.72 10.37 -4.87
CA VAL A 251 6.14 10.25 -5.20
C VAL A 251 6.32 9.09 -6.16
N CYS A 252 6.66 9.42 -7.41
CA CYS A 252 7.01 8.42 -8.41
C CYS A 252 8.37 7.82 -8.06
N ILE A 253 8.42 6.51 -7.87
CA ILE A 253 9.65 5.77 -7.58
C ILE A 253 10.32 5.38 -8.89
N TYR A 254 11.62 5.64 -9.01
CA TYR A 254 12.33 5.30 -10.23
C TYR A 254 12.78 3.84 -10.24
N GLY A 255 12.58 3.19 -11.40
CA GLY A 255 13.21 1.95 -11.81
C GLY A 255 13.91 2.18 -13.15
N GLY A 256 15.20 1.91 -13.24
CA GLY A 256 16.00 2.25 -14.43
C GLY A 256 17.17 3.17 -14.11
N SER A 257 18.14 3.21 -15.02
CA SER A 257 19.49 3.78 -14.88
C SER A 257 19.57 5.14 -14.18
N GLN A 258 19.63 5.12 -12.86
CA GLN A 258 20.06 6.23 -12.01
C GLN A 258 21.48 5.90 -11.56
N SER A 259 22.45 6.71 -11.97
CA SER A 259 23.80 6.65 -11.40
C SER A 259 23.70 7.10 -9.96
N ILE A 260 23.56 6.15 -9.05
CA ILE A 260 23.98 6.36 -7.68
C ILE A 260 25.51 6.21 -7.73
N ASN A 261 26.19 7.31 -8.05
CA ASN A 261 27.64 7.35 -7.95
C ASN A 261 27.99 7.25 -6.45
N TYR A 262 28.70 6.19 -6.09
CA TYR A 262 29.39 6.06 -4.80
C TYR A 262 30.65 6.93 -4.81
#